data_AF-A0A447MWM5-F1
#
_entry.id   AF-A0A447MWM5-F1
#
_cell.length_a   1.000
_cell.length_b   1.000
_cell.length_c   1.000
_cell.angle_alpha   90.00
_cell.angle_beta   90.00
_cell.angle_gamma   90.00
#
_symmetry.space_group_name_H-M   'P 1'
#
loop_
_entity.id
_entity.type
_entity.pdbx_description
1 polymer ?
#
loop_
_entity_poly.entity_id
_entity_poly.type
_entity_poly.pdbx_seq_one_letter_code
_entity_poly.pdbx_strand_id
1 'polypeptide(L)' 'MKTLVVALGGNALLQRGEALTAENQYRNIADAVPALARLARSYRLAIVHGNGPPGRPVGFTEPCLESR' A
#
# COMPACT_ATOMS: atom_id res chain seq x y z
N MET A 1 16.06 -0.99 -18.94
CA MET A 1 15.30 -0.66 -17.70
C MET A 1 14.39 -1.83 -17.37
N LYS A 2 14.49 -2.44 -16.18
CA LYS A 2 13.65 -3.59 -15.79
C LYS A 2 12.47 -3.12 -14.93
N THR A 3 11.33 -3.81 -15.05
CA THR A 3 10.12 -3.52 -14.27
C THR A 3 10.09 -4.43 -13.04
N LEU A 4 9.79 -3.85 -11.88
CA LEU A 4 9.62 -4.56 -10.62
C LEU A 4 8.19 -4.32 -10.10
N VAL A 5 7.45 -5.39 -9.84
CA VAL A 5 6.12 -5.33 -9.24
C VAL A 5 6.25 -5.66 -7.76
N VAL A 6 5.76 -4.77 -6.89
CA VAL A 6 5.81 -4.93 -5.43
C VAL A 6 4.39 -5.03 -4.91
N ALA A 7 4.03 -6.18 -4.35
CA ALA A 7 2.75 -6.40 -3.69
C ALA A 7 2.86 -6.15 -2.19
N LEU A 8 2.21 -5.09 -1.71
CA LEU A 8 2.06 -4.79 -0.29
C LEU A 8 0.83 -5.51 0.26
N GLY A 9 1.01 -6.30 1.32
CA GLY A 9 -0.13 -6.94 2.00
C GLY A 9 -1.03 -5.91 2.68
N GLY A 10 -2.34 -6.20 2.83
CA GLY A 10 -3.28 -5.28 3.51
C GLY A 10 -2.87 -4.93 4.95
N ASN A 11 -2.17 -5.85 5.62
CA ASN A 11 -1.61 -5.64 6.97
C ASN A 11 -0.40 -4.69 7.01
N ALA A 12 0.20 -4.37 5.86
CA ALA A 12 1.28 -3.39 5.76
C ALA A 12 0.76 -1.95 5.69
N LEU A 13 -0.52 -1.77 5.34
CA LEU A 13 -1.20 -0.47 5.35
C LEU A 13 -1.97 -0.25 6.64
N LEU A 14 -2.57 -1.29 7.23
CA LEU A 14 -3.32 -1.19 8.47
C LEU A 14 -3.00 -2.35 9.40
N GLN A 15 -2.60 -2.02 10.63
CA GLN A 15 -2.37 -3.02 11.67
C GLN A 15 -3.70 -3.42 12.32
N ARG A 16 -3.76 -4.62 12.91
CA ARG A 16 -4.97 -5.06 13.62
C ARG A 16 -5.30 -4.10 14.77
N GLY A 17 -6.54 -3.61 14.79
CA GLY A 17 -7.03 -2.69 15.82
C GLY A 17 -6.84 -1.21 15.48
N GLU A 18 -6.21 -0.87 14.36
CA GLU A 18 -6.15 0.51 13.89
C GLU A 18 -7.42 0.90 13.13
N ALA A 19 -7.85 2.14 13.30
CA ALA A 19 -8.93 2.72 12.51
C ALA A 19 -8.51 2.82 11.04
N LEU A 20 -9.47 2.63 10.12
CA LEU A 20 -9.30 2.75 8.67
C LEU A 20 -9.12 4.23 8.24
N THR A 21 -8.02 4.85 8.64
CA THR A 21 -7.69 6.25 8.32
C THR A 21 -6.49 6.33 7.39
N ALA A 22 -6.46 7.35 6.53
CA ALA A 22 -5.30 7.62 5.67
C ALA A 22 -4.03 7.85 6.51
N GLU A 23 -4.15 8.53 7.64
CA GLU A 23 -3.03 8.81 8.56
C GLU A 23 -2.35 7.53 9.06
N ASN A 24 -3.13 6.52 9.47
CA ASN A 24 -2.59 5.23 9.90
C ASN A 24 -1.91 4.51 8.74
N GLN A 25 -2.47 4.60 7.54
CA GLN A 25 -1.86 4.02 6.33
C GLN A 25 -0.54 4.68 5.97
N TYR A 26 -0.47 6.02 6.03
CA TYR A 26 0.78 6.76 5.81
C TYR A 26 1.83 6.41 6.85
N ARG A 27 1.45 6.33 8.13
CA ARG A 27 2.38 5.93 9.19
C ARG A 27 2.93 4.53 8.98
N ASN A 28 2.07 3.56 8.64
CA ASN A 28 2.49 2.17 8.46
C ASN A 28 3.35 1.95 7.23
N ILE A 29 3.09 2.67 6.14
CA ILE A 29 3.91 2.56 4.92
C ILE A 29 5.22 3.35 5.01
N ALA A 30 5.33 4.32 5.91
CA ALA A 30 6.50 5.18 6.05
C ALA A 30 7.81 4.38 6.20
N ASP A 31 7.78 3.26 6.91
CA ASP A 31 8.95 2.39 7.10
C ASP A 31 9.39 1.68 5.80
N ALA A 32 8.44 1.42 4.88
CA ALA A 32 8.70 0.79 3.59
C ALA A 32 9.18 1.78 2.52
N VAL A 33 8.84 3.08 2.66
CA VAL A 33 9.16 4.13 1.68
C VAL A 33 10.67 4.22 1.38
N PRO A 34 11.60 4.23 2.35
CA PRO A 34 13.03 4.29 2.07
C PRO A 34 13.53 3.12 1.20
N ALA A 35 13.00 1.92 1.43
CA ALA A 35 13.36 0.75 0.64
C ALA A 35 12.82 0.86 -0.79
N LEU A 36 11.56 1.26 -0.95
CA LEU A 36 10.93 1.48 -2.25
C LEU A 36 11.65 2.59 -3.04
N ALA A 37 12.03 3.69 -2.38
CA ALA A 37 12.77 4.78 -3.00
C ALA A 37 14.14 4.33 -3.52
N ARG A 38 14.85 3.43 -2.81
CA ARG A 38 16.11 2.86 -3.30
C ARG A 38 15.89 2.02 -4.56
N LEU A 39 14.82 1.24 -4.62
CA LEU A 39 14.47 0.41 -5.78
C LEU A 39 14.03 1.26 -6.99
N ALA A 40 13.33 2.37 -6.74
CA ALA A 40 12.85 3.29 -7.78
C ALA A 40 13.97 3.90 -8.62
N ARG A 41 15.19 4.00 -8.06
CA ARG A 41 16.36 4.53 -8.77
C ARG A 41 16.89 3.58 -9.85
N SER A 42 16.57 2.29 -9.78
CA SER A 42 17.13 1.27 -10.68
C SER A 42 16.06 0.53 -11.49
N TYR A 43 14.80 0.58 -11.04
CA TYR A 43 13.70 -0.15 -11.63
C TYR A 43 12.49 0.74 -11.86
N ARG A 44 11.69 0.40 -12.88
CA ARG A 44 10.33 0.91 -12.98
C ARG A 44 9.47 0.14 -11.99
N LEU A 45 8.99 0.81 -10.96
CA LEU A 45 8.18 0.20 -9.91
C LEU A 45 6.69 0.26 -10.26
N ALA A 46 5.99 -0.86 -10.07
CA ALA A 46 4.54 -0.90 -9.95
C ALA A 46 4.20 -1.42 -8.55
N ILE A 47 3.55 -0.61 -7.73
CA ILE A 47 3.17 -0.97 -6.36
C ILE A 47 1.69 -1.33 -6.40
N VAL A 48 1.35 -2.50 -5.86
CA VAL A 48 -0.03 -2.97 -5.74
C VAL A 48 -0.31 -3.30 -4.27
N HIS A 49 -1.53 -3.07 -3.82
CA HIS A 49 -1.97 -3.50 -2.50
C HIS A 49 -3.37 -4.11 -2.57
N GLY A 50 -3.74 -4.87 -1.54
CA GLY A 50 -5.11 -5.34 -1.39
C GLY A 50 -6.01 -4.23 -0.83
N ASN A 51 -7.21 -4.06 -1.41
CA ASN A 51 -8.25 -3.12 -0.94
C ASN A 51 -9.17 -3.73 0.15
N GLY A 52 -8.82 -4.88 0.70
CA GLY A 52 -9.61 -5.49 1.77
C GLY A 52 -9.32 -4.79 3.11
N PRO A 53 -10.34 -4.30 3.84
CA PRO A 53 -10.18 -3.98 5.25
C PRO A 53 -9.54 -5.18 5.97
N PRO A 54 -8.61 -4.98 6.93
CA PRO A 54 -8.06 -6.09 7.70
C PRO A 54 -9.19 -6.77 8.48
N GLY A 55 -9.74 -7.86 7.92
CA GLY A 55 -10.84 -8.63 8.49
C GLY A 55 -12.17 -8.64 7.72
N ARG A 56 -12.31 -8.00 6.55
CA ARG A 56 -13.56 -8.08 5.75
C ARG A 56 -13.45 -9.06 4.58
N PRO A 57 -14.46 -9.95 4.34
CA PRO A 57 -14.52 -10.75 3.13
C PRO A 57 -14.67 -9.84 1.90
N VAL A 58 -13.95 -10.16 0.83
CA VAL A 58 -13.90 -9.41 -0.43
C VAL A 58 -15.30 -9.21 -1.03
N GLY A 59 -15.88 -8.03 -0.78
CA GLY A 59 -17.12 -7.55 -1.39
C GLY A 59 -17.04 -6.04 -1.52
N PHE A 60 -16.90 -5.56 -2.76
CA PHE A 60 -16.95 -4.17 -3.24
C PHE A 60 -17.13 -3.06 -2.18
N THR A 61 -16.14 -2.16 -2.04
CA THR A 61 -16.33 -0.76 -1.60
C THR A 61 -15.14 0.13 -1.96
N GLU A 62 -15.48 1.31 -2.48
CA GLU A 62 -14.73 2.58 -2.60
C GLU A 62 -13.60 2.68 -3.65
N PRO A 63 -13.68 3.64 -4.60
CA PRO A 63 -12.58 3.97 -5.50
C PRO A 63 -11.52 4.75 -4.75
N CYS A 64 -10.28 4.25 -4.76
CA CYS A 64 -9.10 5.03 -4.41
C CYS A 64 -9.09 6.28 -5.31
N LEU A 65 -9.44 7.44 -4.74
CA LEU A 65 -9.42 8.72 -5.44
C LEU A 65 -7.95 9.13 -5.59
N GLU A 66 -7.33 8.69 -6.68
CA GLU A 66 -6.00 9.17 -7.09
C GLU A 66 -6.13 10.67 -7.42
N SER A 67 -5.62 11.52 -6.54
CA SER A 67 -5.44 12.95 -6.85
C SER A 67 -4.45 13.06 -8.00
N ARG A 68 -4.90 13.71 -9.07
CA ARG A 68 -4.04 14.30 -10.09
C ARG A 68 -3.02 15.25 -9.45
#